data_AF-A0A6M0SFC7-F1
#
_entry.id   AF-A0A6M0SFC7-F1
#
_cell.length_a   1.000
_cell.length_b   1.000
_cell.length_c   1.000
_cell.angle_alpha   90.00
_cell.angle_beta   90.00
_cell.angle_gamma   90.00
#
_symmetry.space_group_name_H-M   'P 1'
#
loop_
_entity.id
_entity.type
_entity.pdbx_description
1 polymer ?
#
loop_
_entity_poly.entity_id
_entity_poly.type
_entity_poly.pdbx_seq_one_letter_code
_entity_poly.pdbx_strand_id
1 'polypeptide(L)'
;MQWILIFGEELVDKLVSLWGKGATWEQDNAYHPHEAHSLSLDCSKARLKLGWVLQISLDQGLEQSITWSQAYGSGTDMRPVTEAAIAQWM
;
A
#
# COMPACT_ATOMS: atom_id res chain seq x y z
N MET A 1 -3.97 -14.20 -19.16
CA MET A 1 -5.01 -13.74 -18.20
C MET A 1 -4.76 -14.37 -16.82
N GLN A 2 -3.59 -14.12 -16.24
CA GLN A 2 -3.15 -14.70 -14.96
C GLN A 2 -2.61 -13.61 -14.01
N TRP A 3 -2.58 -12.37 -14.47
CA TRP A 3 -1.83 -11.27 -13.87
C TRP A 3 -2.52 -10.59 -12.67
N ILE A 4 -3.85 -10.70 -12.52
CA ILE A 4 -4.60 -9.97 -11.49
C ILE A 4 -4.59 -10.71 -10.14
N LEU A 5 -4.64 -12.05 -10.15
CA LEU A 5 -4.59 -12.84 -8.92
C LEU A 5 -3.17 -12.86 -8.33
N ILE A 6 -2.14 -12.98 -9.18
CA ILE A 6 -0.73 -13.01 -8.75
C ILE A 6 -0.32 -11.70 -8.05
N PHE A 7 -0.77 -10.54 -8.55
CA PHE A 7 -0.40 -9.24 -7.98
C PHE A 7 -1.00 -8.99 -6.59
N GLY A 8 -2.20 -9.51 -6.33
CA GLY A 8 -2.84 -9.39 -5.02
C GLY A 8 -2.12 -10.21 -3.96
N GLU A 9 -1.79 -11.46 -4.29
CA GLU A 9 -1.10 -12.39 -3.39
C GLU A 9 0.30 -11.87 -3.02
N GLU A 10 1.10 -11.45 -4.01
CA GLU A 10 2.46 -10.90 -3.78
C GLU A 10 2.44 -9.65 -2.88
N LEU A 11 1.43 -8.79 -3.02
CA LEU A 11 1.26 -7.60 -2.20
C LEU A 11 0.93 -7.97 -0.75
N VAL A 12 0.02 -8.92 -0.55
CA VAL A 12 -0.40 -9.36 0.78
C VAL A 12 0.73 -10.11 1.48
N ASP A 13 1.47 -10.97 0.77
CA ASP A 13 2.67 -11.63 1.29
C ASP A 13 3.72 -10.61 1.77
N LYS A 14 3.95 -9.57 0.98
CA LYS A 14 4.87 -8.50 1.36
C LYS A 14 4.38 -7.72 2.58
N LEU A 15 3.09 -7.41 2.63
CA LEU A 15 2.48 -6.72 3.76
C LEU A 15 2.58 -7.56 5.05
N VAL A 16 2.34 -8.86 4.96
CA VAL A 16 2.48 -9.81 6.08
C VAL A 16 3.94 -9.92 6.54
N SER A 17 4.89 -10.00 5.60
CA SER A 17 6.33 -10.00 5.91
C SER A 17 6.77 -8.73 6.63
N LEU A 18 6.27 -7.56 6.19
CA LEU A 18 6.59 -6.27 6.79
C LEU A 18 5.87 -6.05 8.13
N TRP A 19 4.64 -6.56 8.31
CA TRP A 19 3.87 -6.41 9.55
C TRP A 19 4.49 -7.19 10.72
N GLY A 20 5.02 -8.38 10.44
CA GLY A 20 5.62 -9.25 11.45
C GLY A 20 4.61 -9.79 12.47
N LYS A 21 5.11 -10.23 13.64
CA LYS A 21 4.30 -10.72 14.79
C LYS A 21 3.36 -11.90 14.47
N GLY A 22 3.70 -12.73 13.49
CA GLY A 22 2.89 -13.89 13.12
C GLY A 22 1.60 -13.51 12.39
N ALA A 23 1.54 -12.34 11.75
CA ALA A 23 0.48 -12.03 10.81
C ALA A 23 0.42 -13.13 9.73
N THR A 24 -0.79 -13.54 9.38
CA THR A 24 -1.05 -14.52 8.32
C THR A 24 -2.28 -14.05 7.56
N TRP A 25 -2.35 -14.44 6.30
CA TRP A 25 -3.53 -14.24 5.48
C TRP A 25 -3.97 -15.59 4.92
N GLU A 26 -5.26 -15.71 4.64
CA GLU A 26 -5.83 -16.86 3.94
C GLU A 26 -6.66 -16.34 2.77
N GLN A 27 -6.56 -17.02 1.63
CA GLN A 27 -7.43 -16.76 0.50
C GLN A 27 -8.78 -17.43 0.75
N ASP A 28 -9.86 -16.65 0.73
CA ASP A 28 -11.21 -17.23 0.75
C ASP A 28 -11.46 -17.98 -0.58
N ASN A 29 -11.94 -19.22 -0.48
CA ASN A 29 -12.25 -20.09 -1.61
C ASN A 29 -13.68 -19.88 -2.15
N ALA A 30 -14.43 -18.91 -1.63
CA ALA A 30 -15.71 -18.51 -2.17
C ALA A 30 -15.58 -18.05 -3.63
N TYR A 31 -16.65 -18.22 -4.41
CA TYR A 31 -16.71 -17.69 -5.78
C TYR A 31 -16.78 -16.16 -5.70
N HIS A 32 -15.63 -15.52 -5.90
CA HIS A 32 -15.53 -14.09 -6.10
C HIS A 32 -15.75 -13.81 -7.59
N PRO A 33 -16.85 -13.15 -7.99
CA PRO A 33 -16.98 -12.70 -9.37
C PRO A 33 -15.78 -11.81 -9.66
N HIS A 34 -15.08 -12.04 -10.77
CA HIS A 34 -13.92 -11.25 -11.17
C HIS A 34 -14.36 -9.77 -11.27
N GLU A 35 -14.12 -9.00 -10.21
CA GLU A 35 -14.32 -7.57 -10.22
C GLU A 35 -13.41 -6.98 -11.30
N ALA A 36 -13.95 -5.96 -11.95
CA ALA A 36 -13.54 -5.46 -13.25
C ALA A 36 -12.01 -5.35 -13.47
N HIS A 37 -11.61 -5.48 -14.73
CA HIS A 37 -10.26 -5.20 -15.21
C HIS A 37 -9.63 -4.01 -14.48
N SER A 38 -8.40 -4.19 -13.96
CA SER A 38 -7.65 -3.17 -13.24
C SER A 38 -7.77 -1.81 -13.92
N LEU A 39 -8.37 -0.84 -13.22
CA LEU A 39 -8.48 0.53 -13.68
C LEU A 39 -7.19 1.27 -13.30
N SER A 40 -6.37 1.57 -14.30
CA SER A 40 -5.20 2.43 -14.13
C SER A 40 -5.43 3.79 -14.78
N LEU A 41 -4.91 4.84 -14.16
CA LEU A 41 -4.91 6.19 -14.71
C LEU A 41 -3.59 6.46 -15.41
N ASP A 42 -3.65 7.00 -16.63
CA ASP A 42 -2.46 7.50 -17.30
C ASP A 42 -2.06 8.88 -16.76
N CYS A 43 -1.05 8.90 -15.90
CA CYS A 43 -0.48 10.12 -15.32
C CYS A 43 0.56 10.80 -16.22
N SER A 44 0.75 10.36 -17.47
CA SER A 44 1.77 10.89 -18.39
C SER A 44 1.63 12.40 -18.62
N LYS A 45 0.40 12.92 -18.68
CA LYS A 45 0.15 14.37 -18.84
C LYS A 45 0.70 15.18 -17.67
N ALA A 46 0.50 14.73 -16.43
CA ALA A 46 1.04 15.38 -15.24
C ALA A 46 2.57 15.32 -15.20
N ARG A 47 3.15 14.17 -15.56
CA ARG A 47 4.61 14.01 -15.66
C ARG A 47 5.23 14.96 -16.69
N LEU A 48 4.63 15.06 -17.88
CA LEU A 48 5.16 15.90 -18.97
C LEU A 48 4.96 17.40 -18.73
N LYS A 49 3.84 17.81 -18.12
CA LYS A 49 3.47 19.22 -17.98
C LYS A 49 3.86 19.84 -16.64
N LEU A 50 3.90 19.04 -15.57
CA LEU A 50 4.19 19.51 -14.22
C LEU A 50 5.50 18.94 -13.67
N GLY A 51 6.21 18.10 -14.44
CA GLY A 51 7.37 17.37 -13.92
C GLY A 51 7.00 16.39 -12.80
N TRP A 52 5.71 16.06 -12.66
CA TRP A 52 5.20 15.30 -11.53
C TRP A 52 5.70 13.85 -11.57
N VAL A 53 6.32 13.42 -10.49
CA VAL A 53 6.84 12.06 -10.29
C VAL A 53 6.39 11.53 -8.94
N LEU A 54 6.16 10.23 -8.87
CA LEU A 54 5.95 9.53 -7.60
C LEU A 54 7.26 9.61 -6.80
N GLN A 55 7.21 10.16 -5.60
CA GLN A 55 8.37 10.29 -4.72
C GLN A 55 8.57 9.06 -3.82
N ILE A 56 7.50 8.29 -3.61
CA ILE A 56 7.52 7.08 -2.79
C ILE A 56 7.35 5.84 -3.67
N SER A 57 8.15 4.81 -3.41
CA SER A 57 7.92 3.48 -3.97
C SER A 57 6.75 2.80 -3.27
N LEU A 58 6.22 1.74 -3.88
CA LEU A 58 5.21 0.90 -3.25
C LEU A 58 5.67 0.38 -1.89
N ASP A 59 6.92 -0.06 -1.80
CA ASP A 59 7.52 -0.64 -0.59
C ASP A 59 7.57 0.37 0.56
N GLN A 60 8.03 1.59 0.25
CA GLN A 60 8.07 2.68 1.22
C GLN A 60 6.66 3.07 1.69
N GLY A 61 5.70 3.10 0.76
CA GLY A 61 4.30 3.35 1.09
C GLY A 61 3.70 2.28 2.01
N LEU A 62 4.02 1.00 1.77
CA LEU A 62 3.59 -0.11 2.61
C LEU A 62 4.20 -0.03 4.02
N GLU A 63 5.52 0.17 4.12
CA GLU A 63 6.21 0.31 5.42
C GLU A 63 5.63 1.46 6.25
N GLN A 64 5.38 2.61 5.61
CA GLN A 64 4.82 3.78 6.29
C GLN A 64 3.36 3.53 6.72
N SER A 65 2.57 2.86 5.88
CA SER A 65 1.18 2.48 6.20
C SER A 65 1.11 1.53 7.41
N ILE A 66 2.03 0.56 7.47
CA ILE A 66 2.13 -0.40 8.58
C ILE A 66 2.55 0.33 9.87
N THR A 67 3.59 1.16 9.79
CA THR A 67 4.09 1.95 10.93
C THR A 67 2.99 2.83 11.53
N TRP A 68 2.25 3.54 10.68
CA TRP A 68 1.14 4.39 11.11
C TRP A 68 0.01 3.55 11.74
N SER A 69 -0.35 2.43 11.13
CA SER A 69 -1.41 1.54 11.63
C SER A 69 -1.06 0.92 12.98
N GLN A 70 0.20 0.53 13.18
CA GLN A 70 0.67 -0.01 14.47
C GLN A 70 0.65 1.06 15.57
N ALA A 71 1.09 2.28 15.28
CA ALA A 71 1.04 3.39 16.23
C ALA A 71 -0.40 3.72 16.65
N TYR A 72 -1.32 3.71 15.68
CA TYR A 72 -2.75 3.89 15.95
C TYR A 72 -3.29 2.75 16.84
N GLY A 73 -2.96 1.50 16.50
CA GLY A 73 -3.36 0.32 17.27
C GLY A 73 -2.80 0.29 18.71
N SER A 74 -1.65 0.92 18.96
CA SER A 74 -1.07 1.06 20.30
C SER A 74 -1.62 2.24 21.11
N GLY A 75 -2.55 3.04 20.56
CA GLY A 75 -3.11 4.21 21.23
C GLY A 75 -2.13 5.38 21.34
N THR A 76 -1.15 5.46 20.44
CA THR A 76 -0.20 6.57 20.37
C THR A 76 -0.90 7.85 19.92
N ASP A 77 -0.42 9.02 20.37
CA ASP A 77 -0.86 10.29 19.78
C ASP A 77 -0.46 10.33 18.30
N MET A 78 -1.46 10.28 17.42
CA MET A 78 -1.24 10.16 15.98
C MET A 78 -0.86 11.48 15.32
N ARG A 79 -1.04 12.61 16.00
CA ARG A 79 -0.65 13.91 15.45
C ARG A 79 0.85 13.98 15.14
N PRO A 80 1.76 13.76 16.11
CA PRO A 80 3.19 13.79 15.84
C PRO A 80 3.63 12.71 14.85
N VAL A 81 2.98 11.53 14.86
CA VAL A 81 3.27 10.44 13.90
C VAL A 81 2.94 10.86 12.48
N THR A 82 1.80 11.51 12.28
CA THR A 82 1.32 11.97 10.97
C THR A 82 2.13 13.18 10.49
N GLU A 83 2.44 14.13 11.38
CA GLU A 83 3.29 15.28 11.05
C GLU A 83 4.70 14.84 10.63
N ALA A 84 5.28 13.84 11.31
CA ALA A 84 6.57 13.26 10.93
C ALA A 84 6.50 12.56 9.56
N ALA A 85 5.42 11.82 9.29
CA ALA A 85 5.21 11.16 8.00
C ALA A 85 5.12 12.16 6.84
N ILE A 86 4.45 13.31 7.05
CA ILE A 86 4.38 14.40 6.07
C ILE A 86 5.76 15.01 5.86
N ALA A 87 6.46 15.35 6.95
CA ALA A 87 7.79 15.97 6.90
C ALA A 87 8.85 15.08 6.21
N GLN A 88 8.68 13.76 6.24
CA GLN A 88 9.58 12.82 5.58
C GLN A 88 9.56 12.93 4.04
N TRP A 89 8.47 13.44 3.45
CA TRP A 89 8.23 13.44 1.99
C TRP A 89 7.88 14.81 1.42
N MET A 90 8.12 15.88 2.18
CA MET A 90 8.09 17.28 1.70
C MET A 90 9.50 17.77 1.42
#